data_AF-A0A6A3V3B3-F1
#
_entry.id   AF-A0A6A3V3B3-F1
#
_cell.length_a   1.000
_cell.length_b   1.000
_cell.length_c   1.000
_cell.angle_alpha   90.00
_cell.angle_beta   90.00
_cell.angle_gamma   90.00
#
_symmetry.space_group_name_H-M   'P 1'
#
loop_
_entity.id
_entity.type
_entity.pdbx_description
1 polymer ?
#
loop_
_entity_poly.entity_id
_entity_poly.type
_entity_poly.pdbx_seq_one_letter_code
_entity_poly.pdbx_strand_id
1 'polypeptide(L)' 'PYPMGKNSGSTNYTMFDIDRLLHLVEQALSLGRDEWERLAVTYNAGRARGAPERDFESLRGKF' A
#
# COMPACT_ATOMS: atom_id res chain seq x y z
N PRO A 1 -0.63 5.76 33.60
CA PRO A 1 -0.27 4.62 32.73
C PRO A 1 -0.85 4.83 31.32
N TYR A 2 -0.05 5.38 30.41
CA TYR A 2 -0.46 5.57 29.01
C TYR A 2 -0.52 4.21 28.31
N PRO A 3 -1.66 3.79 27.75
CA PRO A 3 -1.68 2.57 26.95
C PRO A 3 -0.82 2.82 25.71
N MET A 4 0.20 1.97 25.55
CA MET A 4 1.02 1.88 24.35
C MET A 4 0.09 1.87 23.14
N GLY A 5 0.15 2.94 22.35
CA GLY A 5 -0.50 3.02 21.06
C GLY A 5 0.05 1.88 20.21
N LYS A 6 -0.68 0.77 20.15
CA LYS A 6 -0.57 -0.16 19.04
C LYS A 6 -0.79 0.72 17.82
N ASN A 7 0.26 0.96 17.04
CA ASN A 7 0.16 1.63 15.76
C ASN A 7 -1.01 1.01 15.00
N SER A 8 -2.14 1.71 14.94
CA SER A 8 -3.30 1.37 14.13
C SER A 8 -2.99 1.58 12.64
N GLY A 9 -1.76 1.24 12.22
CA GLY A 9 -1.25 1.39 10.86
C GLY A 9 -1.64 0.23 9.95
N SER A 10 -2.12 -0.90 10.48
CA SER A 10 -2.76 -1.94 9.67
C SER A 10 -4.28 -1.86 9.79
N THR A 11 -4.87 -0.74 9.39
CA THR A 11 -6.26 -0.81 8.91
C THR A 11 -6.25 -1.83 7.79
N ASN A 12 -7.08 -2.88 7.88
CA ASN A 12 -7.18 -3.88 6.81
C ASN A 12 -7.49 -3.16 5.50
N TYR A 13 -6.89 -3.63 4.40
CA TYR A 13 -7.19 -3.10 3.07
C TYR A 13 -8.69 -3.21 2.80
N THR A 14 -9.32 -2.09 2.44
CA THR A 14 -10.71 -2.11 1.99
C THR A 14 -10.79 -2.77 0.62
N MET A 15 -11.99 -3.18 0.18
CA MET A 15 -12.16 -3.74 -1.17
C MET A 15 -11.73 -2.75 -2.26
N PHE A 16 -11.95 -1.45 -2.01
CA PHE A 16 -11.48 -0.37 -2.88
C PHE A 16 -9.94 -0.28 -2.93
N ASP A 17 -9.28 -0.44 -1.78
CA ASP A 17 -7.82 -0.46 -1.74
C ASP A 17 -7.25 -1.68 -2.48
N ILE A 18 -7.92 -2.83 -2.38
CA ILE A 18 -7.52 -4.06 -3.08
C ILE A 18 -7.69 -3.92 -4.60
N ASP A 19 -8.83 -3.40 -5.07
CA ASP A 19 -9.08 -3.18 -6.50
C ASP A 19 -8.06 -2.20 -7.10
N ARG A 20 -7.79 -1.11 -6.39
CA ARG A 20 -6.76 -0.13 -6.76
C ARG A 20 -5.37 -0.73 -6.78
N LEU A 21 -5.04 -1.58 -5.80
CA LEU A 21 -3.75 -2.28 -5.76
C LEU A 21 -3.60 -3.24 -6.93
N LEU A 22 -4.64 -4.02 -7.27
CA LEU A 22 -4.63 -4.92 -8.42
C LEU A 22 -4.36 -4.15 -9.71
N HIS A 23 -5.06 -3.04 -9.94
CA HIS A 23 -4.86 -2.21 -11.13
C HIS A 23 -3.44 -1.65 -11.21
N LEU A 24 -2.87 -1.20 -10.09
CA LEU A 24 -1.50 -0.70 -10.04
C LEU A 24 -0.47 -1.80 -10.23
N VAL A 25 -0.72 -3.00 -9.69
CA VAL A 25 0.13 -4.19 -9.88
C VAL A 25 0.14 -4.61 -11.34
N GLU A 26 -1.03 -4.68 -12.01
CA GLU A 26 -1.12 -4.99 -13.44
C GLU A 26 -0.35 -3.98 -14.32
N GLN A 27 -0.41 -2.69 -13.97
CA GLN A 27 0.35 -1.64 -14.67
C GLN A 27 1.85 -1.66 -14.38
N ALA A 28 2.24 -2.04 -13.16
CA ALA A 28 3.64 -2.01 -12.74
C ALA A 28 4.41 -3.24 -13.20
N LEU A 29 3.83 -4.44 -13.11
CA LEU A 29 4.46 -5.74 -13.41
C LEU A 29 4.97 -5.91 -14.87
N SER A 30 4.72 -4.93 -15.74
CA SER A 30 5.21 -4.94 -17.11
C SER A 30 6.59 -4.26 -17.27
N LEU A 31 7.22 -3.74 -16.20
CA LEU A 31 8.34 -2.79 -16.32
C LEU A 31 9.66 -3.15 -15.59
N GLY A 32 9.78 -4.29 -14.91
CA GLY A 32 11.05 -4.85 -14.45
C GLY A 32 11.53 -4.37 -13.06
N ARG A 33 12.81 -3.96 -12.94
CA ARG A 33 13.41 -3.67 -11.62
C ARG A 33 12.75 -2.44 -10.96
N ASP A 34 12.62 -2.46 -9.64
CA ASP A 34 12.08 -1.37 -8.80
C ASP A 34 10.55 -1.13 -8.88
N GLU A 35 9.81 -2.10 -9.43
CA GLU A 35 8.34 -2.09 -9.56
C GLU A 35 7.60 -1.81 -8.24
N TRP A 36 7.95 -2.55 -7.19
CA TRP A 36 7.28 -2.43 -5.89
C TRP A 36 7.54 -1.08 -5.22
N GLU A 37 8.73 -0.50 -5.42
CA GLU A 37 9.08 0.82 -4.90
C GLU A 37 8.26 1.90 -5.62
N ARG A 38 8.19 1.83 -6.96
CA ARG A 38 7.37 2.75 -7.77
C ARG A 38 5.88 2.59 -7.50
N LEU A 39 5.42 1.36 -7.26
CA LEU A 39 4.03 1.07 -6.91
C LEU A 39 3.68 1.64 -5.55
N ALA A 40 4.54 1.54 -4.54
CA ALA A 40 4.33 2.14 -3.23
C ALA A 40 4.20 3.66 -3.32
N VAL A 41 5.07 4.33 -4.10
CA VAL A 41 4.98 5.77 -4.36
C VAL A 41 3.64 6.13 -5.00
N THR A 42 3.22 5.39 -6.02
CA THR A 42 1.97 5.66 -6.76
C THR A 42 0.73 5.40 -5.90
N TYR A 43 0.75 4.32 -5.12
CA TYR A 43 -0.31 3.97 -4.18
C TYR A 43 -0.47 5.07 -3.12
N ASN A 44 0.63 5.48 -2.48
CA ASN A 44 0.64 6.49 -1.42
C ASN A 44 0.30 7.89 -1.94
N ALA A 45 0.67 8.23 -3.19
CA ALA A 45 0.36 9.53 -3.80
C ALA A 45 -1.15 9.75 -4.02
N GLY A 46 -1.90 8.69 -4.33
CA GLY A 46 -3.35 8.75 -4.55
C GLY A 46 -4.19 8.21 -3.39
N ARG A 47 -3.61 8.03 -2.20
CA ARG A 47 -4.35 7.56 -1.03
C ARG A 47 -5.36 8.61 -0.54
N ALA A 48 -6.47 8.17 0.03
CA ALA A 48 -7.42 9.06 0.68
C ALA A 48 -6.75 9.82 1.85
N ARG A 49 -7.17 11.07 2.09
CA ARG A 49 -6.66 11.85 3.23
C ARG A 49 -6.94 11.11 4.54
N GLY A 50 -5.90 10.81 5.30
CA GLY A 50 -5.96 10.07 6.56
C GLY A 50 -5.77 8.55 6.44
N ALA A 51 -5.67 8.00 5.22
CA ALA A 51 -5.29 6.60 5.03
C ALA A 51 -3.81 6.38 5.39
N PRO A 52 -3.43 5.26 6.03
CA PRO A 52 -2.02 4.98 6.37
C PRO A 52 -1.16 4.80 5.12
N GLU A 53 0.12 5.19 5.20
CA GLU A 53 1.10 4.87 4.15
C GLU A 53 1.41 3.38 4.15
N ARG A 54 1.79 2.88 2.96
CA ARG A 54 2.21 1.50 2.77
C ARG A 54 3.63 1.45 2.20
N ASP A 55 4.48 0.68 2.87
CA ASP A 55 5.81 0.34 2.40
C ASP A 55 5.74 -0.69 1.28
N PHE A 56 6.73 -0.65 0.38
CA PHE A 56 6.81 -1.59 -0.75
C PHE A 56 6.91 -3.04 -0.29
N GLU A 57 7.57 -3.32 0.84
CA GLU A 57 7.65 -4.66 1.42
C GLU A 57 6.28 -5.17 1.90
N SER A 58 5.44 -4.28 2.43
CA SER A 58 4.08 -4.63 2.86
C SER A 58 3.16 -4.91 1.67
N LEU A 59 3.32 -4.15 0.58
CA LEU A 59 2.58 -4.37 -0.66
C LEU A 59 3.02 -5.67 -1.34
N ARG A 60 4.33 -5.93 -1.40
CA ARG A 60 4.86 -7.19 -1.94
C ARG A 60 4.48 -8.40 -1.09
N GLY A 61 4.41 -8.29 0.24
CA GLY A 61 3.98 -9.41 1.08
C GLY A 61 2.49 -9.75 0.96
N LYS A 62 1.69 -8.83 0.40
CA LYS A 62 0.24 -8.99 0.18
C LYS A 62 -0.08 -9.75 -1.11
N PHE A 63 0.82 -9.75 -2.09
CA PHE A 63 0.63 -10.25 -3.46
C PHE A 63 1.70 -11.29 -3.81
#